data_AF-A0A1X0P4I7-F1
#
_entry.id   AF-A0A1X0P4I7-F1
#
_cell.length_a   1.000
_cell.length_b   1.000
_cell.length_c   1.000
_cell.angle_alpha   90.00
_cell.angle_beta   90.00
_cell.angle_gamma   90.00
#
_symmetry.space_group_name_H-M   'P 1'
#
loop_
_entity.id
_entity.type
_entity.pdbx_description
1 polymer ?
#
loop_
_entity_poly.entity_id
_entity_poly.type
_entity_poly.pdbx_seq_one_letter_code
_entity_poly.pdbx_strand_id
1 'polypeptide(L)'
;MFSRLFGRGDKQAKPRESGRPGGAGSVSHSLEKLDSAVELLEKREAVLEKKMEAELERAKQYHAKKNTQAALQCMKRKKLYEEQLMNIGAQKQNLETLKFTLQNQNMNNEVLEAQQRAKEELKQSNKRMNADRVEENMEELLEEMDKANAVAEALRQPLDNQVLDEDDLMGELMAELEETEVHETVALPSMPTVPTNALPQKKEKEKEEEVDDDEEALRALEAELQS
;
A
#
# COMPACT_ATOMS: atom_id res chain seq x y z
N MET A 1 -65.33 -24.85 -19.09
CA MET A 1 -64.13 -24.57 -19.90
C MET A 1 -63.31 -23.52 -19.17
N PHE A 2 -62.20 -23.89 -18.54
CA PHE A 2 -61.01 -23.05 -18.30
C PHE A 2 -59.95 -23.98 -17.70
N SER A 3 -59.16 -24.58 -18.59
CA SER A 3 -58.07 -25.49 -18.25
C SER A 3 -56.75 -24.72 -18.18
N ARG A 4 -56.03 -24.92 -17.07
CA ARG A 4 -54.56 -24.88 -16.96
C ARG A 4 -53.85 -23.65 -17.55
N LEU A 5 -53.65 -22.64 -16.70
CA LEU A 5 -52.63 -21.61 -16.87
C LEU A 5 -51.50 -21.73 -15.82
N PHE A 6 -51.06 -22.97 -15.54
CA PHE A 6 -49.82 -23.25 -14.82
C PHE A 6 -48.92 -24.10 -15.70
N GLY A 7 -48.22 -23.41 -16.61
CA GLY A 7 -47.22 -23.95 -17.51
C GLY A 7 -45.85 -23.95 -16.84
N ARG A 8 -45.54 -25.10 -16.26
CA ARG A 8 -44.22 -25.54 -15.78
C ARG A 8 -43.21 -25.49 -16.93
N GLY A 9 -42.31 -24.51 -16.90
CA GLY A 9 -41.16 -24.40 -17.78
C GLY A 9 -39.91 -24.92 -17.09
N ASP A 10 -39.61 -26.20 -17.34
CA ASP A 10 -38.31 -26.81 -17.06
C ASP A 10 -37.21 -26.07 -17.83
N LYS A 11 -36.45 -25.23 -17.13
CA LYS A 11 -35.13 -24.77 -17.57
C LYS A 11 -34.13 -25.12 -16.47
N GLN A 12 -33.68 -26.37 -16.55
CA GLN A 12 -32.31 -26.82 -16.32
C GLN A 12 -31.40 -25.74 -15.71
N ALA A 13 -31.39 -25.66 -14.38
CA ALA A 13 -30.40 -24.91 -13.64
C ALA A 13 -29.06 -25.62 -13.84
N LYS A 14 -28.22 -25.10 -14.73
CA LYS A 14 -26.79 -25.44 -14.74
C LYS A 14 -26.24 -25.12 -13.35
N PRO A 15 -25.48 -26.01 -12.69
CA PRO A 15 -24.79 -25.67 -11.46
C PRO A 15 -23.87 -24.49 -11.81
N ARG A 16 -24.09 -23.33 -11.18
CA ARG A 16 -23.04 -22.33 -11.09
C ARG A 16 -21.92 -23.01 -10.32
N GLU A 17 -20.89 -23.43 -11.04
CA GLU A 17 -19.60 -23.74 -10.45
C GLU A 17 -19.28 -22.57 -9.52
N SER A 18 -19.30 -22.86 -8.22
CA SER A 18 -18.65 -22.07 -7.21
C SER A 18 -17.16 -22.12 -7.53
N GLY A 19 -16.74 -21.32 -8.51
CA GLY A 19 -15.36 -20.93 -8.69
C GLY A 19 -14.97 -20.20 -7.42
N ARG A 20 -14.35 -20.93 -6.49
CA ARG A 20 -13.42 -20.34 -5.54
C ARG A 20 -12.51 -19.39 -6.36
N PRO A 21 -12.51 -18.07 -6.13
CA PRO A 21 -11.42 -17.27 -6.66
C PRO A 21 -10.17 -17.78 -5.95
N GLY A 22 -9.31 -18.44 -6.73
CA GLY A 22 -8.10 -19.08 -6.24
C GLY A 22 -7.24 -18.10 -5.47
N GLY A 23 -6.93 -18.47 -4.22
CA GLY A 23 -5.97 -17.81 -3.37
C GLY A 23 -4.59 -17.73 -4.01
N ALA A 24 -3.82 -16.73 -3.58
CA ALA A 24 -2.44 -16.40 -3.95
C ALA A 24 -2.16 -16.02 -5.42
N GLY A 25 -2.73 -16.73 -6.41
CA GLY A 25 -2.49 -16.46 -7.84
C GLY A 25 -3.16 -15.20 -8.39
N SER A 26 -4.28 -14.76 -7.80
CA SER A 26 -4.98 -13.53 -8.25
C SER A 26 -4.40 -12.25 -7.68
N VAL A 27 -3.81 -12.31 -6.48
CA VAL A 27 -3.27 -11.14 -5.78
C VAL A 27 -1.93 -10.73 -6.40
N SER A 28 -0.99 -11.66 -6.58
CA SER A 28 0.32 -11.37 -7.22
C SER A 28 0.16 -10.74 -8.59
N HIS A 29 -0.68 -11.34 -9.44
CA HIS A 29 -0.98 -10.81 -10.77
C HIS A 29 -1.70 -9.45 -10.73
N SER A 30 -2.51 -9.18 -9.71
CA SER A 30 -3.11 -7.85 -9.54
C SER A 30 -2.09 -6.81 -9.08
N LEU A 31 -1.14 -7.18 -8.22
CA LEU A 31 -0.03 -6.32 -7.81
C LEU A 31 0.88 -6.00 -9.00
N GLU A 32 1.24 -6.99 -9.81
CA GLU A 32 2.02 -6.80 -11.05
C GLU A 32 1.33 -5.84 -12.02
N LYS A 33 0.00 -5.92 -12.16
CA LYS A 33 -0.77 -4.98 -12.97
C LYS A 33 -0.80 -3.58 -12.41
N LEU A 34 -0.89 -3.43 -11.09
CA LEU A 34 -0.79 -2.12 -10.43
C LEU A 34 0.59 -1.51 -10.66
N ASP A 35 1.65 -2.31 -10.54
CA ASP A 35 3.04 -1.86 -10.79
C ASP A 35 3.24 -1.45 -12.26
N SER A 36 2.74 -2.26 -13.19
CA SER A 36 2.77 -1.92 -14.63
C SER A 36 2.01 -0.61 -14.94
N ALA A 37 0.91 -0.36 -14.23
CA ALA A 37 0.15 0.89 -14.39
C ALA A 37 0.90 2.10 -13.83
N VAL A 38 1.61 1.94 -12.71
CA VAL A 38 2.49 2.99 -12.16
C VAL A 38 3.63 3.30 -13.14
N GLU A 39 4.29 2.28 -13.70
CA GLU A 39 5.35 2.47 -14.71
C GLU A 39 4.84 3.25 -15.94
N LEU A 40 3.62 2.94 -16.40
CA LEU A 40 3.00 3.67 -17.51
C LEU A 40 2.76 5.15 -17.16
N LEU A 41 2.29 5.42 -15.95
CA LEU A 41 2.08 6.78 -15.46
C LEU A 41 3.40 7.55 -15.32
N GLU A 42 4.48 6.90 -14.89
CA GLU A 42 5.82 7.49 -14.81
C GLU A 42 6.40 7.82 -16.19
N LYS A 43 6.26 6.91 -17.16
CA LYS A 43 6.63 7.20 -18.55
C LYS A 43 5.85 8.41 -19.09
N ARG A 44 4.55 8.49 -18.80
CA ARG A 44 3.70 9.61 -19.23
C ARG A 44 4.07 10.92 -18.54
N GLU A 45 4.38 10.87 -17.24
CA GLU A 45 4.89 12.00 -16.45
C GLU A 45 6.15 12.58 -17.10
N ALA A 46 7.14 11.75 -17.43
CA ALA A 46 8.37 12.18 -18.09
C ALA A 46 8.11 12.85 -19.47
N VAL A 47 7.15 12.35 -20.25
CA VAL A 47 6.75 12.99 -21.52
C VAL A 47 6.15 14.38 -21.28
N LEU A 48 5.28 14.51 -20.28
CA LEU A 48 4.63 15.79 -19.98
C LEU A 48 5.62 16.83 -19.46
N GLU A 49 6.59 16.43 -18.63
CA GLU A 49 7.67 17.30 -18.17
C GLU A 49 8.48 17.86 -19.34
N LYS A 50 8.93 16.99 -20.24
CA LYS A 50 9.64 17.41 -21.46
C LYS A 50 8.80 18.35 -22.34
N LYS A 51 7.50 18.07 -22.51
CA LYS A 51 6.58 18.95 -23.25
C LYS A 51 6.43 20.32 -22.58
N MET A 52 6.42 20.37 -21.25
CA MET A 52 6.39 21.63 -20.51
C MET A 52 7.66 22.45 -20.70
N GLU A 53 8.83 21.80 -20.68
CA GLU A 53 10.12 22.45 -20.95
C GLU A 53 10.16 23.03 -22.37
N ALA A 54 9.72 22.24 -23.37
CA ALA A 54 9.66 22.68 -24.76
C ALA A 54 8.72 23.89 -24.95
N GLU A 55 7.51 23.87 -24.35
CA GLU A 55 6.59 25.01 -24.43
C GLU A 55 7.13 26.24 -23.68
N LEU A 56 7.85 26.05 -22.57
CA LEU A 56 8.49 27.15 -21.86
C LEU A 56 9.59 27.81 -22.71
N GLU A 57 10.39 27.00 -23.40
CA GLU A 57 11.46 27.50 -24.27
C GLU A 57 10.87 28.25 -25.47
N ARG A 58 9.86 27.67 -26.14
CA ARG A 58 9.09 28.35 -27.20
C ARG A 58 8.49 29.68 -26.71
N ALA A 59 7.93 29.71 -25.50
CA ALA A 59 7.39 30.93 -24.91
C ALA A 59 8.46 32.02 -24.75
N LYS A 60 9.66 31.67 -24.25
CA LYS A 60 10.79 32.60 -24.12
C LYS A 60 11.23 33.14 -25.48
N GLN A 61 11.34 32.27 -26.49
CA GLN A 61 11.73 32.67 -27.85
C GLN A 61 10.72 33.65 -28.48
N TYR A 62 9.42 33.37 -28.37
CA TYR A 62 8.38 34.28 -28.87
C TYR A 62 8.35 35.61 -28.10
N HIS A 63 8.57 35.57 -26.79
CA HIS A 63 8.66 36.77 -25.96
C HIS A 63 9.87 37.64 -26.36
N ALA A 64 11.03 37.05 -26.61
CA ALA A 64 12.22 37.76 -27.09
C ALA A 64 11.97 38.45 -28.45
N LYS A 65 11.18 37.82 -29.33
CA LYS A 65 10.72 38.39 -30.61
C LYS A 65 9.56 39.39 -30.46
N LYS A 66 9.19 39.78 -29.22
CA LYS A 66 8.05 40.66 -28.89
C LYS A 66 6.69 40.13 -29.38
N ASN A 67 6.58 38.84 -29.69
CA ASN A 67 5.33 38.19 -30.06
C ASN A 67 4.62 37.64 -28.80
N THR A 68 3.97 38.55 -28.07
CA THR A 68 3.31 38.25 -26.80
C THR A 68 2.13 37.28 -26.93
N GLN A 69 1.41 37.31 -28.05
CA GLN A 69 0.28 36.40 -28.32
C GLN A 69 0.74 34.95 -28.42
N ALA A 70 1.79 34.68 -29.22
CA ALA A 70 2.34 33.33 -29.36
C ALA A 70 2.96 32.83 -28.05
N ALA A 71 3.67 33.69 -27.31
CA ALA A 71 4.21 33.35 -26.00
C ALA A 71 3.10 32.97 -24.99
N LEU A 72 1.99 33.72 -24.97
CA LEU A 72 0.84 33.41 -24.11
C LEU A 72 0.20 32.06 -24.46
N GLN A 73 0.11 31.71 -25.75
CA GLN A 73 -0.42 30.41 -26.18
C GLN A 73 0.47 29.25 -25.69
N CYS A 74 1.80 29.40 -25.76
CA CYS A 74 2.73 28.40 -25.24
C CYS A 74 2.57 28.22 -23.73
N MET A 75 2.46 29.34 -22.99
CA MET A 75 2.23 29.30 -21.54
C MET A 75 0.88 28.65 -21.17
N LYS A 76 -0.17 28.83 -21.97
CA LYS A 76 -1.45 28.14 -21.77
C LYS A 76 -1.31 26.63 -21.96
N ARG A 77 -0.59 26.17 -22.99
CA ARG A 77 -0.31 24.74 -23.19
C ARG A 77 0.51 24.15 -22.05
N LYS A 78 1.56 24.86 -21.59
CA LYS A 78 2.34 24.46 -20.41
C LYS A 78 1.45 24.26 -19.18
N LYS A 79 0.53 25.19 -18.89
CA LYS A 79 -0.41 25.06 -17.77
C LYS A 79 -1.33 23.84 -17.90
N LEU A 80 -1.79 23.51 -19.10
CA LEU A 80 -2.59 22.30 -19.31
C LEU A 80 -1.79 21.03 -19.03
N TYR A 81 -0.49 21.01 -19.34
CA TYR A 81 0.38 19.88 -18.98
C TYR A 81 0.66 19.81 -17.47
N GLU A 82 0.79 20.95 -16.78
CA GLU A 82 0.89 21.01 -15.31
C GLU A 82 -0.34 20.39 -14.63
N GLU A 83 -1.54 20.71 -15.12
CA GLU A 83 -2.79 20.12 -14.63
C GLU A 83 -2.83 18.60 -14.87
N GLN A 84 -2.32 18.13 -16.02
CA GLN A 84 -2.21 16.70 -16.30
C GLN A 84 -1.21 16.00 -15.38
N LEU A 85 -0.07 16.61 -15.08
CA LEU A 85 0.90 16.08 -14.11
C LEU A 85 0.30 15.96 -12.70
N MET A 86 -0.43 16.98 -12.26
CA MET A 86 -1.13 16.94 -10.96
C MET A 86 -2.12 15.77 -10.89
N ASN A 87 -2.86 15.53 -11.98
CA ASN A 87 -3.79 14.41 -12.07
C ASN A 87 -3.06 13.05 -12.05
N ILE A 88 -1.90 12.94 -12.72
CA ILE A 88 -1.07 11.73 -12.67
C ILE A 88 -0.58 11.47 -11.24
N GLY A 89 -0.10 12.50 -10.54
CA GLY A 89 0.30 12.37 -9.13
C GLY A 89 -0.82 11.82 -8.25
N ALA A 90 -2.04 12.34 -8.40
CA ALA A 90 -3.22 11.83 -7.70
C ALA A 90 -3.55 10.37 -8.07
N GLN A 91 -3.38 9.98 -9.34
CA GLN A 91 -3.57 8.60 -9.78
C GLN A 91 -2.54 7.65 -9.17
N LYS A 92 -1.25 8.04 -9.14
CA LYS A 92 -0.18 7.23 -8.51
C LYS A 92 -0.47 6.99 -7.03
N GLN A 93 -0.84 8.03 -6.27
CA GLN A 93 -1.22 7.90 -4.85
C GLN A 93 -2.41 6.95 -4.64
N ASN A 94 -3.41 6.99 -5.52
CA ASN A 94 -4.54 6.07 -5.47
C ASN A 94 -4.12 4.62 -5.74
N LEU A 95 -3.21 4.38 -6.69
CA LEU A 95 -2.67 3.05 -6.99
C LEU A 95 -1.84 2.50 -5.82
N GLU A 96 -1.03 3.33 -5.17
CA GLU A 96 -0.29 2.96 -3.96
C GLU A 96 -1.24 2.55 -2.82
N THR A 97 -2.30 3.33 -2.60
CA THR A 97 -3.33 3.02 -1.60
C THR A 97 -4.03 1.69 -1.91
N LEU A 98 -4.31 1.42 -3.19
CA LEU A 98 -4.88 0.15 -3.64
C LEU A 98 -3.92 -1.02 -3.42
N LYS A 99 -2.62 -0.84 -3.70
CA LYS A 99 -1.58 -1.84 -3.48
C LYS A 99 -1.51 -2.23 -2.00
N PHE A 100 -1.43 -1.23 -1.11
CA PHE A 100 -1.43 -1.43 0.33
C PHE A 100 -2.70 -2.16 0.82
N THR A 101 -3.87 -1.72 0.34
CA THR A 101 -5.16 -2.35 0.69
C THR A 101 -5.19 -3.81 0.29
N LEU A 102 -4.73 -4.13 -0.92
CA LEU A 102 -4.72 -5.49 -1.44
C LEU A 102 -3.77 -6.40 -0.64
N GLN A 103 -2.60 -5.89 -0.26
CA GLN A 103 -1.65 -6.61 0.59
C GLN A 103 -2.25 -6.92 1.97
N ASN A 104 -2.88 -5.94 2.61
CA ASN A 104 -3.54 -6.12 3.89
C ASN A 104 -4.70 -7.11 3.79
N GLN A 105 -5.51 -7.05 2.71
CA GLN A 105 -6.56 -8.03 2.47
C GLN A 105 -6.01 -9.45 2.29
N ASN A 106 -4.87 -9.60 1.60
CA ASN A 106 -4.25 -10.92 1.45
C ASN A 106 -3.80 -11.48 2.81
N MET A 107 -3.16 -10.67 3.65
CA MET A 107 -2.77 -11.08 5.00
C MET A 107 -3.99 -11.48 5.85
N ASN A 108 -5.06 -10.69 5.82
CA ASN A 108 -6.30 -11.02 6.54
C ASN A 108 -6.92 -12.33 6.04
N ASN A 109 -6.87 -12.61 4.73
CA ASN A 109 -7.33 -13.88 4.18
C ASN A 109 -6.47 -15.05 4.68
N GLU A 110 -5.15 -14.91 4.72
CA GLU A 110 -4.25 -15.94 5.25
C GLU A 110 -4.52 -16.25 6.73
N VAL A 111 -4.74 -15.21 7.55
CA VAL A 111 -5.14 -15.37 8.96
C VAL A 111 -6.48 -16.10 9.08
N LEU A 112 -7.47 -15.72 8.28
CA LEU A 112 -8.78 -16.38 8.26
C LEU A 112 -8.67 -17.85 7.81
N GLU A 113 -7.84 -18.16 6.83
CA GLU A 113 -7.58 -19.54 6.39
C GLU A 113 -6.93 -20.36 7.52
N ALA A 114 -5.95 -19.80 8.22
CA ALA A 114 -5.31 -20.46 9.36
C ALA A 114 -6.32 -20.73 10.49
N GLN A 115 -7.17 -19.75 10.81
CA GLN A 115 -8.24 -19.90 11.79
C GLN A 115 -9.26 -20.97 11.37
N GLN A 116 -9.61 -21.05 10.10
CA GLN A 116 -10.51 -22.08 9.58
C GLN A 116 -9.91 -23.47 9.72
N ARG A 117 -8.62 -23.66 9.38
CA ARG A 117 -7.92 -24.93 9.57
C ARG A 117 -7.85 -25.32 11.04
N ALA A 118 -7.47 -24.39 11.92
CA ALA A 118 -7.45 -24.64 13.37
C ALA A 118 -8.84 -25.03 13.90
N LYS A 119 -9.91 -24.35 13.45
CA LYS A 119 -11.29 -24.71 13.79
C LYS A 119 -11.67 -26.11 13.31
N GLU A 120 -11.28 -26.50 12.10
CA GLU A 120 -11.53 -27.84 11.55
C GLU A 120 -10.80 -28.93 12.34
N GLU A 121 -9.53 -28.70 12.69
CA GLU A 121 -8.72 -29.59 13.53
C GLU A 121 -9.32 -29.73 14.93
N LEU A 122 -9.69 -28.63 15.58
CA LEU A 122 -10.38 -28.64 16.87
C LEU A 122 -11.69 -29.45 16.81
N LYS A 123 -12.49 -29.24 15.75
CA LYS A 123 -13.73 -29.99 15.55
C LYS A 123 -13.47 -31.49 15.34
N GLN A 124 -12.40 -31.84 14.63
CA GLN A 124 -12.02 -33.25 14.43
C GLN A 124 -11.48 -33.88 15.71
N SER A 125 -10.67 -33.16 16.49
CA SER A 125 -10.17 -33.59 17.79
C SER A 125 -11.32 -33.86 18.77
N ASN A 126 -12.25 -32.91 18.89
CA ASN A 126 -13.43 -33.05 19.76
C ASN A 126 -14.34 -34.23 19.34
N LYS A 127 -14.49 -34.46 18.03
CA LYS A 127 -15.21 -35.65 17.52
C LYS A 127 -14.50 -36.95 17.87
N ARG A 128 -13.16 -36.98 17.85
CA ARG A 128 -12.35 -38.15 18.21
C ARG A 128 -12.33 -38.41 19.72
N MET A 129 -12.49 -37.37 20.56
CA MET A 129 -12.55 -37.49 22.02
C MET A 129 -13.88 -38.06 22.57
N ASN A 130 -14.90 -38.31 21.73
CA ASN A 130 -16.29 -38.56 22.09
C ASN A 130 -16.91 -37.37 22.84
N ALA A 131 -17.89 -36.71 22.22
CA ALA A 131 -18.64 -35.61 22.85
C ALA A 131 -19.23 -36.03 24.22
N ASP A 132 -19.65 -37.29 24.36
CA ASP A 132 -20.18 -37.85 25.61
C ASP A 132 -19.14 -37.97 26.74
N ARG A 133 -17.84 -38.11 26.41
CA ARG A 133 -16.75 -38.14 27.41
C ARG A 133 -16.20 -36.75 27.72
N VAL A 134 -16.42 -35.77 26.84
CA VAL A 134 -15.94 -34.40 27.05
C VAL A 134 -16.84 -33.65 28.02
N GLU A 135 -18.16 -33.91 28.01
CA GLU A 135 -19.08 -33.37 29.03
C GLU A 135 -18.70 -33.87 30.44
N GLU A 136 -18.50 -35.19 30.59
CA GLU A 136 -18.05 -35.83 31.84
C GLU A 136 -16.65 -35.32 32.29
N ASN A 137 -15.69 -35.24 31.36
CA ASN A 137 -14.35 -34.73 31.67
C ASN A 137 -14.30 -33.21 31.89
N MET A 138 -15.21 -32.42 31.32
CA MET A 138 -15.30 -30.97 31.60
C MET A 138 -15.91 -30.71 32.97
N GLU A 139 -16.89 -31.51 33.39
CA GLU A 139 -17.39 -31.48 34.77
C GLU A 139 -16.28 -31.86 35.75
N GLU A 140 -15.52 -32.93 35.51
CA GLU A 140 -14.36 -33.30 36.33
C GLU A 140 -13.24 -32.25 36.30
N LEU A 141 -12.97 -31.61 35.14
CA LEU A 141 -11.98 -30.54 35.02
C LEU A 141 -12.40 -29.28 35.75
N LEU A 142 -13.67 -28.88 35.67
CA LEU A 142 -14.20 -27.75 36.44
C LEU A 142 -14.12 -28.04 37.94
N GLU A 143 -14.44 -29.27 38.37
CA GLU A 143 -14.31 -29.69 39.77
C GLU A 143 -12.85 -29.69 40.24
N GLU A 144 -11.90 -30.10 39.39
CA GLU A 144 -10.47 -30.02 39.71
C GLU A 144 -9.87 -28.62 39.60
N MET A 145 -10.39 -27.75 38.72
CA MET A 145 -10.02 -26.33 38.73
C MET A 145 -10.55 -25.64 39.99
N ASP A 146 -11.73 -25.98 40.47
CA ASP A 146 -12.26 -25.48 41.75
C ASP A 146 -11.46 -26.01 42.95
N LYS A 147 -11.04 -27.29 42.95
CA LYS A 147 -10.12 -27.82 43.95
C LYS A 147 -8.75 -27.15 43.87
N ALA A 148 -8.21 -26.94 42.67
CA ALA A 148 -6.94 -26.25 42.48
C ALA A 148 -7.00 -24.79 42.90
N ASN A 149 -8.12 -24.09 42.65
CA ASN A 149 -8.36 -22.74 43.15
C ASN A 149 -8.53 -22.73 44.67
N ALA A 150 -9.21 -23.71 45.26
CA ALA A 150 -9.31 -23.85 46.71
C ALA A 150 -7.95 -24.15 47.36
N VAL A 151 -7.08 -24.93 46.70
CA VAL A 151 -5.70 -25.18 47.12
C VAL A 151 -4.83 -23.94 46.94
N ALA A 152 -4.97 -23.23 45.82
CA ALA A 152 -4.28 -21.98 45.57
C ALA A 152 -4.71 -20.88 46.55
N GLU A 153 -5.99 -20.82 46.94
CA GLU A 153 -6.51 -19.90 47.95
C GLU A 153 -6.03 -20.29 49.35
N ALA A 154 -5.99 -21.59 49.66
CA ALA A 154 -5.41 -22.11 50.90
C ALA A 154 -3.89 -21.89 50.99
N LEU A 155 -3.17 -21.90 49.86
CA LEU A 155 -1.74 -21.56 49.75
C LEU A 155 -1.48 -20.04 49.74
N ARG A 156 -2.42 -19.26 49.19
CA ARG A 156 -2.42 -17.79 49.22
C ARG A 156 -2.77 -17.24 50.59
N GLN A 157 -3.28 -18.06 51.51
CA GLN A 157 -3.37 -17.69 52.90
C GLN A 157 -1.94 -17.40 53.40
N PRO A 158 -1.54 -16.13 53.56
CA PRO A 158 -0.12 -15.80 53.63
C PRO A 158 0.45 -16.26 54.97
N LEU A 159 1.53 -17.03 54.93
CA LEU A 159 2.41 -17.16 56.10
C LEU A 159 3.42 -16.01 56.18
N ASP A 160 3.53 -15.15 55.17
CA ASP A 160 4.37 -13.97 55.23
C ASP A 160 3.92 -12.90 54.23
N ASN A 161 3.94 -11.65 54.66
CA ASN A 161 3.41 -10.49 53.95
C ASN A 161 4.57 -9.68 53.33
N GLN A 162 5.01 -10.04 52.13
CA GLN A 162 5.93 -9.21 51.37
C GLN A 162 5.22 -8.55 50.19
N VAL A 163 4.86 -7.29 50.43
CA VAL A 163 4.39 -6.32 49.44
C VAL A 163 5.59 -5.96 48.55
N LEU A 164 5.45 -6.14 47.24
CA LEU A 164 6.43 -5.64 46.27
C LEU A 164 6.34 -4.11 46.23
N ASP A 165 7.50 -3.45 46.26
CA ASP A 165 7.62 -1.99 46.33
C ASP A 165 7.39 -1.37 44.95
N GLU A 166 6.40 -0.47 44.83
CA GLU A 166 6.05 0.21 43.57
C GLU A 166 7.19 1.11 43.06
N ASP A 167 8.10 1.55 43.93
CA ASP A 167 9.21 2.42 43.58
C ASP A 167 10.29 1.71 42.74
N ASP A 168 10.54 0.41 43.00
CA ASP A 168 11.51 -0.39 42.24
C ASP A 168 10.98 -0.66 40.82
N LEU A 169 9.66 -0.86 40.71
CA LEU A 169 8.96 -1.08 39.44
C LEU A 169 8.87 0.20 38.59
N MET A 170 8.73 1.37 39.23
CA MET A 170 8.83 2.67 38.54
C MET A 170 10.24 2.95 38.01
N GLY A 171 11.27 2.50 38.73
CA GLY A 171 12.67 2.62 38.33
C GLY A 171 12.97 1.86 37.03
N GLU A 172 12.51 0.60 36.93
CA GLU A 172 12.63 -0.19 35.70
C GLU A 172 11.90 0.47 34.51
N LEU A 173 10.69 1.01 34.74
CA LEU A 173 9.91 1.65 33.67
C LEU A 173 10.58 2.93 33.11
N MET A 174 11.23 3.73 33.96
CA MET A 174 11.95 4.94 33.50
C MET A 174 13.18 4.59 32.67
N ALA A 175 13.93 3.55 33.05
CA ALA A 175 15.13 3.12 32.32
C ALA A 175 14.83 2.68 30.88
N GLU A 176 13.72 1.96 30.68
CA GLU A 176 13.29 1.47 29.36
C GLU A 176 12.88 2.62 28.42
N LEU A 177 12.25 3.67 28.96
CA LEU A 177 11.81 4.83 28.16
C LEU A 177 12.98 5.72 27.71
N GLU A 178 13.98 5.91 28.57
CA GLU A 178 15.14 6.77 28.25
C GLU A 178 16.01 6.18 27.12
N GLU A 179 16.11 4.84 27.02
CA GLU A 179 16.83 4.18 25.93
C GLU A 179 16.21 4.46 24.54
N THR A 180 14.91 4.77 24.48
CA THR A 180 14.20 5.09 23.24
C THR A 180 14.41 6.52 22.73
N GLU A 181 14.68 7.50 23.61
CA GLU A 181 14.84 8.91 23.24
C GLU A 181 16.26 9.27 22.76
N VAL A 182 17.29 8.51 23.16
CA VAL A 182 18.70 8.77 22.78
C VAL A 182 18.94 8.51 21.29
N HIS A 183 18.05 7.79 20.60
CA HIS A 183 18.21 7.51 19.17
C HIS A 183 17.76 8.64 18.23
N GLU A 184 17.07 9.69 18.71
CA GLU A 184 16.44 10.72 17.87
C GLU A 184 17.10 12.12 17.90
N THR A 185 18.16 12.35 18.70
CA THR A 185 18.72 13.70 18.93
C THR A 185 20.23 13.87 18.69
N VAL A 186 20.78 13.36 17.58
CA VAL A 186 22.15 13.73 17.15
C VAL A 186 22.11 14.76 16.02
N ALA A 187 22.22 16.04 16.38
CA ALA A 187 22.27 17.19 15.47
C ALA A 187 23.72 17.70 15.21
N LEU A 188 24.10 17.70 13.92
CA LEU A 188 24.96 18.65 13.13
C LEU A 188 26.49 18.76 13.40
N PRO A 189 27.32 18.96 12.34
CA PRO A 189 27.59 20.34 11.87
C PRO A 189 27.72 20.54 10.34
N SER A 190 27.47 21.81 9.95
CA SER A 190 27.63 22.43 8.63
C SER A 190 29.10 22.49 8.14
N MET A 191 29.32 22.30 6.83
CA MET A 191 30.63 22.45 6.17
C MET A 191 30.69 23.69 5.25
N PRO A 192 31.87 24.34 5.12
CA PRO A 192 32.02 25.69 4.59
C PRO A 192 31.98 25.82 3.05
N THR A 193 31.54 27.01 2.62
CA THR A 193 31.39 27.50 1.24
C THR A 193 32.75 27.76 0.56
N VAL A 194 32.93 27.29 -0.67
CA VAL A 194 34.10 27.59 -1.53
C VAL A 194 33.81 28.71 -2.56
N PRO A 195 34.79 29.56 -2.90
CA PRO A 195 34.59 30.80 -3.66
C PRO A 195 34.42 30.63 -5.18
N THR A 196 33.60 31.52 -5.73
CA THR A 196 33.27 31.72 -7.14
C THR A 196 34.47 32.23 -7.94
N ASN A 197 34.98 31.43 -8.89
CA ASN A 197 35.84 31.92 -9.96
C ASN A 197 35.16 31.69 -11.32
N ALA A 198 34.91 32.79 -12.04
CA ALA A 198 34.39 32.81 -13.39
C ALA A 198 35.47 32.38 -14.40
N LEU A 199 35.11 31.49 -15.33
CA LEU A 199 35.92 31.07 -16.49
C LEU A 199 35.04 31.07 -17.76
N PRO A 200 35.66 31.19 -18.95
CA PRO A 200 35.22 32.06 -20.04
C PRO A 200 34.12 31.49 -20.95
N GLN A 201 33.43 32.41 -21.63
CA GLN A 201 32.37 32.15 -22.61
C GLN A 201 32.81 31.18 -23.73
N LYS A 202 32.08 30.06 -23.85
CA LYS A 202 32.15 29.15 -24.98
C LYS A 202 31.13 29.60 -26.04
N LYS A 203 31.62 29.82 -27.26
CA LYS A 203 30.87 30.19 -28.47
C LYS A 203 29.64 29.30 -28.66
N GLU A 204 28.51 29.94 -28.98
CA GLU A 204 27.30 29.33 -29.51
C GLU A 204 27.62 28.55 -30.79
N LYS A 205 27.23 27.28 -30.81
CA LYS A 205 27.07 26.47 -32.02
C LYS A 205 25.63 25.98 -32.04
N GLU A 206 25.02 26.19 -33.19
CA GLU A 206 23.74 25.72 -33.73
C GLU A 206 22.97 24.71 -32.85
N LYS A 207 21.77 25.13 -32.44
CA LYS A 207 20.83 24.36 -31.60
C LYS A 207 19.54 23.97 -32.34
N GLU A 208 19.56 24.01 -33.67
CA GLU A 208 18.38 23.69 -34.49
C GLU A 208 18.24 22.17 -34.75
N GLU A 209 19.30 21.37 -34.63
CA GLU A 209 19.22 19.90 -34.80
C GLU A 209 18.85 19.13 -33.50
N GLU A 210 19.12 19.69 -32.31
CA GLU A 210 18.89 19.00 -31.02
C GLU A 210 17.39 18.94 -30.64
N VAL A 211 16.60 19.91 -31.11
CA VAL A 211 15.16 20.00 -30.81
C VAL A 211 14.34 18.98 -31.60
N ASP A 212 14.78 18.64 -32.82
CA ASP A 212 14.06 17.71 -33.70
C ASP A 212 14.23 16.25 -33.23
N ASP A 213 15.44 15.91 -32.76
CA ASP A 213 15.77 14.58 -32.21
C ASP A 213 15.01 14.30 -30.89
N ASP A 214 14.92 15.31 -30.01
CA ASP A 214 14.11 15.23 -28.79
C ASP A 214 12.60 15.12 -29.09
N GLU A 215 12.11 15.80 -30.14
CA GLU A 215 10.71 15.74 -30.54
C GLU A 215 10.35 14.39 -31.17
N GLU A 216 11.26 13.77 -31.93
CA GLU A 216 11.10 12.42 -32.46
C GLU A 216 11.12 11.35 -31.35
N ALA A 217 12.06 11.46 -30.39
CA ALA A 217 12.11 10.58 -29.22
C ALA A 217 10.84 10.69 -28.37
N LEU A 218 10.31 11.90 -28.18
CA LEU A 218 9.03 12.13 -27.50
C LEU A 218 7.85 11.48 -28.24
N ARG A 219 7.82 11.60 -29.57
CA ARG A 219 6.75 11.04 -30.41
C ARG A 219 6.77 9.52 -30.40
N ALA A 220 7.96 8.91 -30.39
CA ALA A 220 8.12 7.46 -30.25
C ALA A 220 7.60 6.96 -28.89
N LEU A 221 7.92 7.68 -27.80
CA LEU A 221 7.46 7.32 -26.46
C LEU A 221 5.94 7.48 -26.31
N GLU A 222 5.34 8.50 -26.93
CA GLU A 222 3.88 8.63 -26.98
C GLU A 222 3.18 7.54 -27.79
N ALA A 223 3.80 7.07 -28.87
CA ALA A 223 3.26 5.97 -29.67
C ALA A 223 3.28 4.64 -28.88
N GLU A 224 4.34 4.39 -28.11
CA GLU A 224 4.44 3.23 -27.21
C GLU A 224 3.39 3.27 -26.08
N LEU A 225 3.03 4.47 -25.59
CA LEU A 225 1.98 4.64 -24.58
C LEU A 225 0.55 4.44 -25.13
N GLN A 226 0.36 4.43 -26.46
CA GLN A 226 -0.95 4.30 -27.11
C GLN A 226 -1.21 2.92 -27.72
N SER A 227 -0.20 2.04 -27.78
CA SER A 227 -0.30 0.65 -28.26
C SER A 227 -0.68 -0.32 -27.15
#